data_AF-A0A969A0R1-F1
#
_entry.id   AF-A0A969A0R1-F1
#
_cell.length_a   1.000
_cell.length_b   1.000
_cell.length_c   1.000
_cell.angle_alpha   90.00
_cell.angle_beta   90.00
_cell.angle_gamma   90.00
#
_symmetry.space_group_name_H-M   'P 1'
#
loop_
_entity.id
_entity.type
_entity.pdbx_description
1 polymer ?
#
loop_
_entity_poly.entity_id
_entity_poly.type
_entity_poly.pdbx_seq_one_letter_code
_entity_poly.pdbx_strand_id
1 'polypeptide(L)'
;MPPSFEAVLWLALPLTELGTRDAIRTQAEAICQGGFQFRGEPLQVGLTMQAFPEGFGLYLNRKGELEAVGQDINQRRTLIVMMGHRNLSVLCFDGGSLRAAGSNSNGPGFWPMFEKAARSAGVTQPDYGFLMAAIASNQSQQLSVARGRLFDFSEPMTACLDTYWQAVLTYWQDQVMPQLEAVNTEVIISGGASSILRSRLSAYFTELGLSQRVLFTEVSPRRLEALVRGLPESAQIPSMTLRMADSYGLFRGLIGTLDSVAV
;
A
#
# COMPACT_ATOMS: atom_id res chain seq x y z
N MET A 1 -28.09 14.85 -0.80
CA MET A 1 -28.20 13.75 0.19
C MET A 1 -29.43 14.03 1.03
N PRO A 2 -30.16 12.99 1.47
CA PRO A 2 -31.24 13.17 2.43
C PRO A 2 -30.69 13.76 3.75
N PRO A 3 -31.53 14.47 4.53
CA PRO A 3 -31.13 15.06 5.83
C PRO A 3 -30.73 14.02 6.88
N SER A 4 -31.12 12.76 6.69
CA SER A 4 -30.74 11.63 7.53
C SER A 4 -30.39 10.44 6.64
N PHE A 5 -29.27 9.76 6.92
CA PHE A 5 -28.86 8.56 6.21
C PHE A 5 -28.00 7.63 7.07
N GLU A 6 -27.97 6.36 6.68
CA GLU A 6 -27.04 5.36 7.21
C GLU A 6 -25.77 5.32 6.35
N ALA A 7 -24.62 5.26 7.01
CA ALA A 7 -23.31 5.15 6.40
C ALA A 7 -22.60 3.89 6.91
N VAL A 8 -22.08 3.08 6.00
CA VAL A 8 -21.22 1.94 6.34
C VAL A 8 -19.79 2.26 5.91
N LEU A 9 -18.86 2.19 6.86
CA LEU A 9 -17.45 2.52 6.66
C LEU A 9 -16.56 1.32 6.97
N TRP A 10 -15.77 0.89 5.98
CA TRP A 10 -14.64 -0.01 6.19
C TRP A 10 -13.34 0.78 6.15
N LEU A 11 -12.57 0.73 7.23
CA LEU A 11 -11.35 1.49 7.41
C LEU A 11 -10.12 0.57 7.39
N ALA A 12 -9.13 0.88 6.56
CA ALA A 12 -7.79 0.30 6.67
C ALA A 12 -7.00 1.05 7.74
N LEU A 13 -6.42 0.32 8.70
CA LEU A 13 -5.54 0.86 9.73
C LEU A 13 -4.15 0.20 9.65
N PRO A 14 -3.06 0.95 9.85
CA PRO A 14 -1.75 0.35 10.04
C PRO A 14 -1.80 -0.75 11.10
N LEU A 15 -1.04 -1.83 10.93
CA LEU A 15 -1.10 -2.99 11.82
C LEU A 15 -0.85 -2.60 13.29
N THR A 16 0.04 -1.64 13.54
CA THR A 16 0.36 -1.09 14.86
C THR A 16 -0.78 -0.27 15.48
N GLU A 17 -1.71 0.20 14.68
CA GLU A 17 -2.85 1.04 15.08
C GLU A 17 -4.15 0.21 15.19
N LEU A 18 -4.16 -1.06 14.78
CA LEU A 18 -5.37 -1.89 14.81
C LEU A 18 -5.94 -2.06 16.23
N GLY A 19 -5.09 -1.97 17.25
CA GLY A 19 -5.50 -2.00 18.67
C GLY A 19 -6.31 -0.78 19.11
N THR A 20 -6.26 0.34 18.38
CA THR A 20 -7.01 1.57 18.71
C THR A 20 -8.35 1.67 17.98
N ARG A 21 -8.71 0.66 17.16
CA ARG A 21 -9.92 0.67 16.32
C ARG A 21 -11.21 0.99 17.07
N ASP A 22 -11.36 0.51 18.30
CA ASP A 22 -12.58 0.73 19.08
C ASP A 22 -12.67 2.18 19.56
N ALA A 23 -11.54 2.80 19.92
CA ALA A 23 -11.49 4.22 20.26
C ALA A 23 -11.79 5.10 19.04
N ILE A 24 -11.24 4.75 17.87
CA ILE A 24 -11.53 5.44 16.60
C ILE A 24 -13.02 5.34 16.26
N ARG A 25 -13.60 4.14 16.38
CA ARG A 25 -15.03 3.91 16.14
C ARG A 25 -15.90 4.76 17.07
N THR A 26 -15.65 4.72 18.37
CA THR A 26 -16.41 5.52 19.35
C THR A 26 -16.34 7.02 19.04
N GLN A 27 -15.16 7.53 18.67
CA GLN A 27 -15.02 8.94 18.30
C GLN A 27 -15.78 9.27 17.01
N ALA A 28 -15.71 8.42 15.98
CA ALA A 28 -16.42 8.63 14.73
C ALA A 28 -17.95 8.58 14.92
N GLU A 29 -18.45 7.64 15.72
CA GLU A 29 -19.87 7.54 16.08
C GLU A 29 -20.34 8.78 16.85
N ALA A 30 -19.56 9.26 17.83
CA ALA A 30 -19.88 10.48 18.58
C ALA A 30 -19.96 11.72 17.67
N ILE A 31 -19.04 11.85 16.70
CA ILE A 31 -19.08 12.94 15.70
C ILE A 31 -20.36 12.83 14.86
N CYS A 32 -20.72 11.63 14.41
CA CYS A 32 -21.92 11.41 13.60
C CYS A 32 -23.22 11.67 14.38
N GLN A 33 -23.25 11.32 15.67
CA GLN A 33 -24.37 11.61 16.58
C GLN A 33 -24.55 13.11 16.81
N GLY A 34 -23.44 13.87 16.87
CA GLY A 34 -23.47 15.33 16.98
C GLY A 34 -24.06 16.05 15.77
N GLY A 35 -24.21 15.36 14.64
CA GLY A 35 -24.72 15.89 13.39
C GLY A 35 -23.73 16.82 12.67
N PHE A 36 -23.97 17.06 11.40
CA PHE A 36 -23.19 17.98 10.57
C PHE A 36 -24.10 19.05 10.00
N GLN A 37 -23.54 20.18 9.57
CA GLN A 37 -24.24 21.14 8.72
C GLN A 37 -23.55 21.23 7.38
N PHE A 38 -24.33 21.12 6.30
CA PHE A 38 -23.83 21.31 4.95
C PHE A 38 -24.75 22.28 4.20
N ARG A 39 -24.20 23.43 3.80
CA ARG A 39 -24.95 24.51 3.14
C ARG A 39 -26.17 24.98 3.93
N GLY A 40 -26.05 25.02 5.26
CA GLY A 40 -27.12 25.44 6.18
C GLY A 40 -28.13 24.35 6.53
N GLU A 41 -28.07 23.19 5.88
CA GLU A 41 -28.96 22.06 6.16
C GLU A 41 -28.31 21.12 7.19
N PRO A 42 -29.04 20.74 8.26
CA PRO A 42 -28.58 19.73 9.21
C PRO A 42 -28.57 18.34 8.57
N LEU A 43 -27.51 17.59 8.85
CA LEU A 43 -27.32 16.20 8.41
C LEU A 43 -27.13 15.31 9.63
N GLN A 44 -27.95 14.27 9.73
CA GLN A 44 -27.80 13.20 10.71
C GLN A 44 -27.23 11.97 10.02
N VAL A 45 -26.26 11.32 10.66
CA VAL A 45 -25.60 10.14 10.09
C VAL A 45 -25.65 9.01 11.12
N GLY A 46 -26.30 7.90 10.76
CA GLY A 46 -26.10 6.63 11.45
C GLY A 46 -24.84 5.97 10.89
N LEU A 47 -23.84 5.67 11.73
CA LEU A 47 -22.55 5.11 11.29
C LEU A 47 -22.41 3.67 11.74
N THR A 48 -22.17 2.76 10.80
CA THR A 48 -21.66 1.41 11.05
C THR A 48 -20.22 1.33 10.57
N MET A 49 -19.29 1.01 11.45
CA MET A 49 -17.85 1.04 11.12
C MET A 49 -17.14 -0.26 11.47
N GLN A 50 -16.32 -0.74 10.53
CA GLN A 50 -15.41 -1.87 10.73
C GLN A 50 -13.99 -1.49 10.31
N ALA A 51 -13.00 -1.93 11.09
CA ALA A 51 -11.59 -1.69 10.80
C ALA A 51 -10.87 -2.99 10.43
N PHE A 52 -9.96 -2.88 9.47
CA PHE A 52 -9.13 -3.96 8.95
C PHE A 52 -7.67 -3.51 8.93
N PRO A 53 -6.70 -4.43 9.00
CA PRO A 53 -5.31 -4.05 8.79
C PRO A 53 -5.11 -3.57 7.35
N GLU A 54 -4.33 -2.51 7.17
CA GLU A 54 -3.86 -2.02 5.88
C GLU A 54 -3.17 -3.19 5.14
N GLY A 55 -3.57 -3.43 3.89
CA GLY A 55 -3.19 -4.60 3.09
C GLY A 55 -4.26 -5.69 3.04
N PHE A 56 -5.30 -5.64 3.89
CA PHE A 56 -6.40 -6.61 3.83
C PHE A 56 -7.22 -6.51 2.53
N GLY A 57 -7.37 -5.32 1.97
CA GLY A 57 -8.04 -5.16 0.69
C GLY A 57 -7.27 -5.81 -0.45
N LEU A 58 -5.93 -5.82 -0.40
CA LEU A 58 -5.11 -6.57 -1.37
C LEU A 58 -5.36 -8.08 -1.28
N TYR A 59 -5.51 -8.61 -0.07
CA TYR A 59 -5.91 -9.98 0.16
C TYR A 59 -7.32 -10.27 -0.42
N LEU A 60 -8.29 -9.37 -0.22
CA LEU A 60 -9.65 -9.50 -0.78
C LEU A 60 -9.65 -9.45 -2.32
N ASN A 61 -8.83 -8.60 -2.93
CA ASN A 61 -8.68 -8.57 -4.39
C ASN A 61 -8.18 -9.93 -4.90
N ARG A 62 -7.12 -10.47 -4.27
CA ARG A 62 -6.59 -11.78 -4.65
C ARG A 62 -7.61 -12.90 -4.45
N LYS A 63 -8.37 -12.85 -3.35
CA LYS A 63 -9.47 -13.80 -3.11
C LYS A 63 -10.46 -13.80 -4.28
N GLY A 64 -10.92 -12.63 -4.71
CA GLY A 64 -11.83 -12.52 -5.84
C GLY A 64 -11.25 -12.98 -7.18
N GLU A 65 -9.95 -12.78 -7.42
CA GLU A 65 -9.26 -13.31 -8.61
C GLU A 65 -9.20 -14.84 -8.63
N LEU A 66 -8.92 -15.45 -7.48
CA LEU A 66 -8.85 -16.90 -7.32
C LEU A 66 -10.23 -17.54 -7.44
N GLU A 67 -11.25 -16.95 -6.81
CA GLU A 67 -12.63 -17.41 -6.92
C GLU A 67 -13.12 -17.42 -8.38
N ALA A 68 -12.73 -16.41 -9.18
CA ALA A 68 -13.08 -16.33 -10.59
C ALA A 68 -12.51 -17.48 -11.46
N VAL A 69 -11.47 -18.16 -10.98
CA VAL A 69 -10.86 -19.33 -11.62
C VAL A 69 -11.09 -20.63 -10.83
N GLY A 70 -12.03 -20.63 -9.88
CA GLY A 70 -12.41 -21.82 -9.11
C GLY A 70 -11.37 -22.26 -8.08
N GLN A 71 -10.48 -21.37 -7.64
CA GLN A 71 -9.46 -21.64 -6.63
C GLN A 71 -9.83 -21.00 -5.29
N ASP A 72 -9.50 -21.67 -4.18
CA ASP A 72 -9.73 -21.17 -2.82
C ASP A 72 -8.46 -20.54 -2.23
N ILE A 73 -8.56 -19.29 -1.80
CA ILE A 73 -7.47 -18.58 -1.11
C ILE A 73 -7.16 -19.19 0.26
N ASN A 74 -8.08 -19.93 0.88
CA ASN A 74 -7.86 -20.56 2.17
C ASN A 74 -6.91 -21.78 2.08
N GLN A 75 -6.70 -22.32 0.88
CA GLN A 75 -5.79 -23.46 0.63
C GLN A 75 -4.32 -23.03 0.44
N ARG A 76 -4.03 -21.74 0.60
CA ARG A 76 -2.70 -21.16 0.39
C ARG A 76 -2.34 -20.21 1.52
N ARG A 77 -1.04 -20.00 1.69
CA ARG A 77 -0.52 -18.89 2.49
C ARG A 77 -0.32 -17.70 1.57
N THR A 78 -0.79 -16.52 1.99
CA THR A 78 -0.63 -15.27 1.24
C THR A 78 0.10 -14.26 2.11
N LEU A 79 1.28 -13.82 1.66
CA LEU A 79 2.01 -12.73 2.28
C LEU A 79 1.70 -11.44 1.52
N ILE A 80 1.17 -10.43 2.21
CA ILE A 80 1.03 -9.08 1.67
C ILE A 80 2.22 -8.26 2.16
N VAL A 81 3.03 -7.77 1.24
CA VAL A 81 4.17 -6.90 1.54
C VAL A 81 3.87 -5.51 1.03
N MET A 82 3.75 -4.56 1.97
CA MET A 82 3.48 -3.16 1.67
C MET A 82 4.73 -2.33 1.91
N MET A 83 5.31 -1.85 0.82
CA MET A 83 6.51 -1.01 0.83
C MET A 83 6.10 0.46 0.87
N GLY A 84 6.05 1.01 2.07
CA GLY A 84 5.56 2.36 2.33
C GLY A 84 6.66 3.42 2.46
N HIS A 85 6.21 4.66 2.57
CA HIS A 85 7.08 5.81 2.83
C HIS A 85 7.75 5.72 4.21
N ARG A 86 6.97 5.36 5.25
CA ARG A 86 7.44 5.29 6.64
C ARG A 86 8.02 3.94 7.04
N ASN A 87 7.35 2.86 6.64
CA ASN A 87 7.69 1.49 7.01
C ASN A 87 7.46 0.53 5.84
N LEU A 88 8.04 -0.65 5.93
CA LEU A 88 7.63 -1.84 5.18
C LEU A 88 6.87 -2.77 6.13
N SER A 89 5.68 -3.21 5.70
CA SER A 89 4.82 -4.09 6.48
C SER A 89 4.61 -5.42 5.76
N VAL A 90 4.54 -6.49 6.55
CA VAL A 90 4.20 -7.84 6.08
C VAL A 90 2.95 -8.27 6.81
N LEU A 91 1.92 -8.67 6.08
CA LEU A 91 0.77 -9.39 6.62
C LEU A 91 0.81 -10.83 6.14
N CYS A 92 0.64 -11.78 7.05
CA CYS A 92 0.57 -13.19 6.74
C CYS A 92 -0.88 -13.67 6.88
N PHE A 93 -1.47 -14.13 5.78
CA PHE A 93 -2.76 -14.80 5.77
C PHE A 93 -2.54 -16.29 5.52
N ASP A 94 -3.12 -17.12 6.38
CA ASP A 94 -2.99 -18.59 6.29
C ASP A 94 -4.30 -19.24 6.73
N GLY A 95 -4.86 -20.11 5.89
CA GLY A 95 -6.17 -20.72 6.14
C GLY A 95 -7.30 -19.68 6.20
N GLY A 96 -7.23 -18.63 5.37
CA GLY A 96 -8.25 -17.58 5.34
C GLY A 96 -8.15 -16.49 6.39
N SER A 97 -7.19 -16.61 7.32
CA SER A 97 -7.12 -15.77 8.52
C SER A 97 -5.76 -15.07 8.66
N LEU A 98 -5.79 -13.85 9.16
CA LEU A 98 -4.57 -13.11 9.51
C LEU A 98 -3.83 -13.81 10.65
N ARG A 99 -2.53 -14.04 10.46
CA ARG A 99 -1.64 -14.67 11.43
C ARG A 99 -0.72 -13.61 12.03
N ALA A 100 -0.93 -13.31 13.31
CA ALA A 100 -0.12 -12.34 14.03
C ALA A 100 1.39 -12.71 14.02
N ALA A 101 1.72 -14.00 14.20
CA ALA A 101 3.11 -14.45 14.26
C ALA A 101 3.91 -14.24 12.96
N GLY A 102 3.24 -14.18 11.80
CA GLY A 102 3.87 -13.89 10.51
C GLY A 102 3.68 -12.45 10.03
N SER A 103 2.99 -11.61 10.82
CA SER A 103 2.64 -10.24 10.45
C SER A 103 3.38 -9.22 11.31
N ASN A 104 3.95 -8.20 10.69
CA ASN A 104 4.62 -7.10 11.39
C ASN A 104 4.68 -5.84 10.50
N SER A 105 5.10 -4.72 11.10
CA SER A 105 5.23 -3.42 10.43
C SER A 105 6.54 -2.71 10.79
N ASN A 106 7.60 -3.47 11.05
CA ASN A 106 8.90 -2.97 11.51
C ASN A 106 9.97 -2.96 10.41
N GLY A 107 9.60 -3.23 9.16
CA GLY A 107 10.52 -3.19 8.03
C GLY A 107 10.89 -1.75 7.61
N PRO A 108 11.91 -1.61 6.76
CA PRO A 108 12.45 -0.31 6.39
C PRO A 108 11.47 0.52 5.54
N GLY A 109 11.21 1.74 5.97
CA GLY A 109 10.56 2.74 5.11
C GLY A 109 11.49 3.29 4.06
N PHE A 110 10.91 3.72 2.93
CA PHE A 110 11.66 4.39 1.88
C PHE A 110 12.28 5.71 2.36
N TRP A 111 11.52 6.56 3.05
CA TRP A 111 11.97 7.91 3.39
C TRP A 111 13.16 7.97 4.34
N PRO A 112 13.20 7.21 5.45
CA PRO A 112 14.37 7.21 6.32
C PRO A 112 15.65 6.78 5.59
N MET A 113 15.55 5.80 4.67
CA MET A 113 16.70 5.34 3.88
C MET A 113 17.11 6.35 2.81
N PHE A 114 16.12 6.93 2.13
CA PHE A 114 16.32 8.02 1.17
C PHE A 114 17.03 9.20 1.83
N GLU A 115 16.51 9.72 2.93
CA GLU A 115 17.05 10.89 3.61
C GLU A 115 18.48 10.64 4.09
N LYS A 116 18.74 9.46 4.69
CA LYS A 116 20.09 9.05 5.10
C LYS A 116 21.05 9.07 3.93
N ALA A 117 20.70 8.41 2.82
CA ALA A 117 21.56 8.28 1.65
C ALA A 117 21.77 9.61 0.92
N ALA A 118 20.70 10.42 0.77
CA ALA A 118 20.77 11.73 0.14
C ALA A 118 21.71 12.67 0.90
N ARG A 119 21.62 12.70 2.24
CA ARG A 119 22.55 13.48 3.08
C ARG A 119 23.99 13.00 2.92
N SER A 120 24.22 11.69 2.93
CA SER A 120 25.55 11.11 2.71
C SER A 120 26.12 11.44 1.32
N ALA A 121 25.27 11.58 0.30
CA ALA A 121 25.62 12.01 -1.04
C ALA A 121 25.71 13.54 -1.21
N GLY A 122 25.64 14.32 -0.12
CA GLY A 122 25.75 15.78 -0.16
C GLY A 122 24.54 16.51 -0.74
N VAL A 123 23.37 15.86 -0.81
CA VAL A 123 22.11 16.49 -1.21
C VAL A 123 21.45 17.12 0.00
N THR A 124 21.03 18.37 -0.13
CA THR A 124 20.35 19.12 0.92
C THR A 124 18.84 19.02 0.79
N GLN A 125 18.12 19.29 1.89
CA GLN A 125 16.66 19.17 1.94
C GLN A 125 15.90 19.95 0.84
N PRO A 126 16.30 21.17 0.42
CA PRO A 126 15.65 21.87 -0.70
C PRO A 126 15.66 21.08 -2.02
N ASP A 127 16.64 20.20 -2.22
CA ASP A 127 16.80 19.38 -3.43
C ASP A 127 16.12 18.01 -3.33
N TYR A 128 15.57 17.61 -2.17
CA TYR A 128 14.97 16.28 -2.01
C TYR A 128 13.82 16.01 -2.96
N GLY A 129 12.96 17.01 -3.21
CA GLY A 129 11.86 16.87 -4.18
C GLY A 129 12.35 16.60 -5.60
N PHE A 130 13.46 17.23 -6.00
CA PHE A 130 14.07 17.04 -7.32
C PHE A 130 14.79 15.71 -7.42
N LEU A 131 15.52 15.29 -6.38
CA LEU A 131 16.09 13.94 -6.34
C LEU A 131 15.00 12.86 -6.39
N MET A 132 13.87 13.05 -5.68
CA MET A 132 12.72 12.16 -5.76
C MET A 132 12.11 12.12 -7.16
N ALA A 133 11.98 13.27 -7.83
CA ALA A 133 11.53 13.34 -9.21
C ALA A 133 12.50 12.62 -10.16
N ALA A 134 13.81 12.76 -9.93
CA ALA A 134 14.85 12.07 -10.70
C ALA A 134 14.72 10.54 -10.57
N ILE A 135 14.53 10.04 -9.34
CA ILE A 135 14.29 8.62 -9.07
C ILE A 135 13.01 8.13 -9.75
N ALA A 136 11.89 8.86 -9.57
CA ALA A 136 10.59 8.44 -10.09
C ALA A 136 10.50 8.46 -11.63
N SER A 137 11.19 9.40 -12.28
CA SER A 137 11.23 9.53 -13.74
C SER A 137 12.38 8.77 -14.39
N ASN A 138 13.33 8.27 -13.60
CA ASN A 138 14.62 7.76 -14.06
C ASN A 138 15.37 8.79 -14.95
N GLN A 139 15.23 10.08 -14.66
CA GLN A 139 15.91 11.19 -15.34
C GLN A 139 16.77 11.96 -14.35
N SER A 140 18.09 11.76 -14.42
CA SER A 140 19.02 12.32 -13.44
C SER A 140 19.21 13.83 -13.52
N GLN A 141 18.97 14.43 -14.68
CA GLN A 141 19.09 15.88 -14.87
C GLN A 141 17.83 16.57 -14.33
N GLN A 142 17.96 17.29 -13.20
CA GLN A 142 16.88 18.06 -12.60
C GLN A 142 17.38 19.45 -12.18
N LEU A 143 16.47 20.42 -12.02
CA LEU A 143 16.85 21.69 -11.40
C LEU A 143 17.18 21.47 -9.91
N SER A 144 18.36 21.89 -9.48
CA SER A 144 18.72 21.97 -8.06
C SER A 144 18.39 23.37 -7.56
N VAL A 145 17.55 23.46 -6.52
CA VAL A 145 17.26 24.72 -5.82
C VAL A 145 18.49 25.20 -5.08
N ALA A 146 19.23 24.28 -4.45
CA ALA A 146 20.45 24.63 -3.71
C ALA A 146 21.55 25.22 -4.63
N ARG A 147 21.57 24.82 -5.91
CA ARG A 147 22.58 25.26 -6.88
C ARG A 147 22.06 26.29 -7.89
N GLY A 148 20.75 26.52 -7.96
CA GLY A 148 20.10 27.42 -8.91
C GLY A 148 20.30 27.03 -10.39
N ARG A 149 20.60 25.76 -10.69
CA ARG A 149 20.89 25.27 -12.05
C ARG A 149 20.53 23.79 -12.21
N LEU A 150 20.55 23.31 -13.45
CA LEU A 150 20.52 21.86 -13.72
C LEU A 150 21.69 21.17 -13.01
N PHE A 151 21.38 20.07 -12.33
CA PHE A 151 22.32 19.24 -11.62
C PHE A 151 22.07 17.78 -11.97
N ASP A 152 23.16 17.04 -12.08
CA ASP A 152 23.12 15.60 -12.32
C ASP A 152 22.97 14.84 -10.99
N PHE A 153 21.79 14.29 -10.76
CA PHE A 153 21.48 13.49 -9.57
C PHE A 153 21.85 12.00 -9.71
N SER A 154 22.56 11.57 -10.77
CA SER A 154 22.83 10.14 -11.02
C SER A 154 23.48 9.42 -9.84
N GLU A 155 24.50 10.02 -9.23
CA GLU A 155 25.19 9.45 -8.07
C GLU A 155 24.27 9.41 -6.83
N PRO A 156 23.64 10.52 -6.38
CA PRO A 156 22.67 10.48 -5.29
C PRO A 156 21.49 9.52 -5.52
N MET A 157 20.98 9.41 -6.75
CA MET A 157 19.92 8.45 -7.11
C MET A 157 20.37 7.03 -6.84
N THR A 158 21.55 6.66 -7.34
CA THR A 158 22.13 5.33 -7.17
C THR A 158 22.33 5.02 -5.69
N ALA A 159 22.93 5.97 -4.94
CA ALA A 159 23.14 5.82 -3.50
C ALA A 159 21.83 5.62 -2.72
N CYS A 160 20.76 6.36 -3.05
CA CYS A 160 19.45 6.20 -2.41
C CYS A 160 18.83 4.84 -2.72
N LEU A 161 18.84 4.44 -3.99
CA LEU A 161 18.28 3.17 -4.43
C LEU A 161 19.02 1.98 -3.83
N ASP A 162 20.35 2.03 -3.78
CA ASP A 162 21.18 0.99 -3.19
C ASP A 162 20.99 0.88 -1.69
N THR A 163 20.97 2.02 -0.99
CA THR A 163 20.73 2.03 0.46
C THR A 163 19.37 1.45 0.81
N TYR A 164 18.31 1.84 0.09
CA TYR A 164 16.99 1.31 0.33
C TYR A 164 16.89 -0.18 -0.05
N TRP A 165 17.46 -0.57 -1.19
CA TRP A 165 17.49 -1.96 -1.63
C TRP A 165 18.20 -2.87 -0.61
N GLN A 166 19.35 -2.48 -0.09
CA GLN A 166 20.07 -3.28 0.91
C GLN A 166 19.26 -3.43 2.20
N ALA A 167 18.64 -2.36 2.69
CA ALA A 167 17.78 -2.43 3.86
C ALA A 167 16.58 -3.38 3.63
N VAL A 168 15.93 -3.28 2.46
CA VAL A 168 14.84 -4.19 2.07
C VAL A 168 15.34 -5.62 1.99
N LEU A 169 16.49 -5.87 1.37
CA LEU A 169 17.05 -7.22 1.19
C LEU A 169 17.35 -7.89 2.53
N THR A 170 18.00 -7.18 3.46
CA THR A 170 18.25 -7.69 4.82
C THR A 170 16.95 -8.07 5.51
N TYR A 171 15.98 -7.15 5.55
CA TYR A 171 14.68 -7.41 6.15
C TYR A 171 13.96 -8.59 5.46
N TRP A 172 14.05 -8.67 4.14
CA TRP A 172 13.44 -9.72 3.34
C TRP A 172 13.97 -11.10 3.67
N GLN A 173 15.30 -11.23 3.76
CA GLN A 173 15.99 -12.45 4.14
C GLN A 173 15.62 -12.90 5.55
N ASP A 174 15.52 -11.96 6.49
CA ASP A 174 15.27 -12.28 7.89
C ASP A 174 13.80 -12.58 8.18
N GLN A 175 12.86 -11.88 7.52
CA GLN A 175 11.46 -11.87 7.92
C GLN A 175 10.50 -12.49 6.89
N VAL A 176 10.86 -12.49 5.60
CA VAL A 176 9.96 -12.95 4.53
C VAL A 176 10.40 -14.30 3.98
N MET A 177 11.70 -14.51 3.73
CA MET A 177 12.21 -15.79 3.21
C MET A 177 11.83 -17.00 4.06
N PRO A 178 11.94 -16.97 5.40
CA PRO A 178 11.54 -18.11 6.23
C PRO A 178 10.05 -18.45 6.08
N GLN A 179 9.21 -17.47 5.72
CA GLN A 179 7.78 -17.69 5.54
C GLN A 179 7.44 -18.33 4.18
N LEU A 180 8.33 -18.22 3.18
CA LEU A 180 8.14 -18.81 1.84
C LEU A 180 8.48 -20.29 1.75
N GLU A 181 9.14 -20.84 2.77
CA GLU A 181 9.45 -22.27 2.84
C GLU A 181 8.19 -23.13 2.95
N ALA A 182 7.09 -22.56 3.46
CA ALA A 182 5.80 -23.24 3.48
C ALA A 182 5.27 -23.51 2.05
N VAL A 183 4.83 -24.75 1.81
CA VAL A 183 4.25 -25.16 0.52
C VAL A 183 3.03 -24.28 0.20
N ASN A 184 2.91 -23.87 -1.06
CA ASN A 184 1.81 -23.05 -1.57
C ASN A 184 1.72 -21.63 -0.95
N THR A 185 2.87 -20.98 -0.77
CA THR A 185 2.94 -19.56 -0.36
C THR A 185 3.05 -18.63 -1.57
N GLU A 186 2.15 -17.65 -1.65
CA GLU A 186 2.22 -16.52 -2.59
C GLU A 186 2.60 -15.23 -1.85
N VAL A 187 3.26 -14.32 -2.57
CA VAL A 187 3.65 -13.00 -2.10
C VAL A 187 3.03 -11.95 -2.99
N ILE A 188 2.34 -10.99 -2.39
CA ILE A 188 1.76 -9.85 -3.07
C ILE A 188 2.52 -8.61 -2.62
N ILE A 189 3.24 -7.97 -3.54
CA ILE A 189 4.04 -6.79 -3.29
C ILE A 189 3.27 -5.55 -3.72
N SER A 190 3.17 -4.58 -2.82
CA SER A 190 2.43 -3.33 -2.99
C SER A 190 3.12 -2.15 -2.30
N GLY A 191 2.46 -0.99 -2.32
CA GLY A 191 2.92 0.25 -1.69
C GLY A 191 3.77 1.11 -2.63
N GLY A 192 3.74 2.43 -2.44
CA GLY A 192 4.38 3.36 -3.39
C GLY A 192 5.88 3.11 -3.62
N ALA A 193 6.59 2.61 -2.61
CA ALA A 193 8.02 2.37 -2.71
C ALA A 193 8.37 1.08 -3.47
N SER A 194 7.42 0.16 -3.68
CA SER A 194 7.67 -1.05 -4.49
C SER A 194 7.95 -0.71 -5.94
N SER A 195 7.28 0.31 -6.48
CA SER A 195 7.47 0.79 -7.86
C SER A 195 8.88 1.31 -8.12
N ILE A 196 9.50 1.91 -7.11
CA ILE A 196 10.88 2.40 -7.17
C ILE A 196 11.87 1.23 -7.30
N LEU A 197 11.58 0.08 -6.66
CA LEU A 197 12.43 -1.11 -6.66
C LEU A 197 11.95 -2.20 -7.64
N ARG A 198 10.97 -1.91 -8.49
CA ARG A 198 10.23 -2.90 -9.29
C ARG A 198 11.16 -3.83 -10.08
N SER A 199 12.14 -3.28 -10.78
CA SER A 199 13.09 -4.06 -11.59
C SER A 199 14.01 -4.92 -10.72
N ARG A 200 14.48 -4.39 -9.58
CA ARG A 200 15.37 -5.12 -8.65
C ARG A 200 14.64 -6.28 -7.98
N LEU A 201 13.42 -6.04 -7.51
CA LEU A 201 12.55 -7.08 -6.96
C LEU A 201 12.30 -8.18 -7.99
N SER A 202 11.98 -7.82 -9.24
CA SER A 202 11.76 -8.80 -10.31
C SER A 202 12.99 -9.64 -10.62
N ALA A 203 14.17 -9.01 -10.72
CA ALA A 203 15.42 -9.71 -10.96
C ALA A 203 15.71 -10.69 -9.82
N TYR A 204 15.59 -10.22 -8.58
CA TYR A 204 15.82 -11.03 -7.38
C TYR A 204 14.92 -12.28 -7.33
N PHE A 205 13.60 -12.16 -7.54
CA PHE A 205 12.74 -13.35 -7.54
C PHE A 205 12.96 -14.28 -8.73
N THR A 206 13.44 -13.73 -9.85
CA THR A 206 13.80 -14.54 -11.03
C THR A 206 15.04 -15.38 -10.75
N GLU A 207 16.07 -14.77 -10.14
CA GLU A 207 17.29 -15.48 -9.72
C GLU A 207 17.00 -16.59 -8.72
N LEU A 208 16.01 -16.40 -7.84
CA LEU A 208 15.58 -17.41 -6.88
C LEU A 208 14.63 -18.47 -7.46
N GLY A 209 14.20 -18.35 -8.73
CA GLY A 209 13.20 -19.24 -9.32
C GLY A 209 11.79 -19.10 -8.70
N LEU A 210 11.50 -17.96 -8.07
CA LEU A 210 10.26 -17.69 -7.33
C LEU A 210 9.29 -16.77 -8.07
N SER A 211 9.57 -16.37 -9.32
CA SER A 211 8.75 -15.41 -10.06
C SER A 211 7.26 -15.78 -10.15
N GLN A 212 6.93 -17.07 -10.17
CA GLN A 212 5.53 -17.55 -10.22
C GLN A 212 4.79 -17.42 -8.89
N ARG A 213 5.51 -17.20 -7.79
CA ARG A 213 4.93 -17.03 -6.45
C ARG A 213 4.78 -15.56 -6.07
N VAL A 214 5.25 -14.63 -6.90
CA VAL A 214 5.25 -13.20 -6.59
C VAL A 214 4.36 -12.44 -7.55
N LEU A 215 3.44 -11.67 -6.98
CA LEU A 215 2.51 -10.81 -7.68
C LEU A 215 2.79 -9.36 -7.30
N PHE A 216 2.76 -8.47 -8.28
CA PHE A 216 2.87 -7.03 -8.06
C PHE A 216 1.50 -6.39 -8.28
N THR A 217 1.03 -5.63 -7.30
CA THR A 217 -0.28 -4.96 -7.34
C THR A 217 -0.37 -3.82 -8.36
N GLU A 218 0.78 -3.40 -8.91
CA GLU A 218 0.86 -2.51 -10.08
C GLU A 218 0.09 -3.05 -11.28
N VAL A 219 -0.01 -4.39 -11.40
CA VAL A 219 -0.92 -5.04 -12.34
C VAL A 219 -2.31 -5.04 -11.70
N SER A 220 -2.86 -3.84 -11.52
CA SER A 220 -4.15 -3.65 -10.86
C SER A 220 -5.28 -4.25 -11.70
N PRO A 221 -6.43 -4.58 -11.09
CA PRO A 221 -7.60 -4.98 -11.84
C PRO A 221 -7.93 -3.89 -12.87
N ARG A 222 -8.13 -4.25 -14.15
CA ARG A 222 -8.46 -3.31 -15.24
C ARG A 222 -9.58 -2.32 -14.86
N ARG A 223 -10.48 -2.72 -13.96
CA ARG A 223 -11.53 -1.87 -13.40
C ARG A 223 -11.01 -0.72 -12.53
N LEU A 224 -10.03 -0.95 -11.65
CA LEU A 224 -9.44 0.12 -10.84
C LEU A 224 -8.68 1.10 -11.72
N GLU A 225 -7.91 0.61 -12.70
CA GLU A 225 -7.24 1.48 -13.66
C GLU A 225 -8.24 2.35 -14.45
N ALA A 226 -9.35 1.78 -14.90
CA ALA A 226 -10.39 2.53 -15.61
C ALA A 226 -11.04 3.61 -14.72
N LEU A 227 -11.31 3.29 -13.45
CA LEU A 227 -11.83 4.26 -12.47
C LEU A 227 -10.84 5.39 -12.23
N VAL A 228 -9.57 5.07 -11.97
CA VAL A 228 -8.54 6.07 -11.69
C VAL A 228 -8.28 6.96 -12.89
N ARG A 229 -8.23 6.41 -14.12
CA ARG A 229 -8.08 7.23 -15.35
C ARG A 229 -9.21 8.25 -15.55
N GLY A 230 -10.38 8.01 -14.97
CA GLY A 230 -11.49 8.97 -14.99
C GLY A 230 -11.32 10.15 -14.02
N LEU A 231 -10.34 10.10 -13.10
CA LEU A 231 -10.11 11.14 -12.11
C LEU A 231 -9.17 12.22 -12.66
N PRO A 232 -9.47 13.53 -12.47
CA PRO A 232 -8.60 14.63 -12.88
C PRO A 232 -7.17 14.54 -12.33
N GLU A 233 -7.01 14.00 -11.13
CA GLU A 233 -5.75 13.89 -10.40
C GLU A 233 -4.84 12.80 -10.96
N SER A 234 -5.36 11.87 -11.76
CA SER A 234 -4.59 10.73 -12.29
C SER A 234 -3.45 11.15 -13.22
N ALA A 235 -3.59 12.29 -13.92
CA ALA A 235 -2.53 12.86 -14.74
C ALA A 235 -1.34 13.39 -13.92
N GLN A 236 -1.59 13.81 -12.68
CA GLN A 236 -0.57 14.37 -11.78
C GLN A 236 0.03 13.30 -10.85
N ILE A 237 -0.70 12.21 -10.61
CA ILE A 237 -0.30 11.14 -9.69
C ILE A 237 -0.36 9.79 -10.43
N PRO A 238 0.66 9.45 -11.26
CA PRO A 238 0.70 8.18 -11.98
C PRO A 238 0.62 6.93 -11.09
N SER A 239 1.03 7.07 -9.81
CA SER A 239 0.95 6.00 -8.80
C SER A 239 -0.42 5.85 -8.13
N MET A 240 -1.44 6.60 -8.54
CA MET A 240 -2.74 6.63 -7.88
C MET A 240 -3.42 5.26 -7.82
N THR A 241 -3.38 4.49 -8.93
CA THR A 241 -3.91 3.13 -8.97
C THR A 241 -3.29 2.24 -7.89
N LEU A 242 -1.95 2.27 -7.76
CA LEU A 242 -1.22 1.51 -6.75
C LEU A 242 -1.60 1.95 -5.32
N ARG A 243 -1.74 3.26 -5.10
CA ARG A 243 -2.12 3.83 -3.79
C ARG A 243 -3.55 3.48 -3.39
N MET A 244 -4.44 3.28 -4.35
CA MET A 244 -5.85 2.96 -4.11
C MET A 244 -6.15 1.46 -4.09
N ALA A 245 -5.19 0.60 -4.46
CA ALA A 245 -5.43 -0.83 -4.62
C ALA A 245 -5.99 -1.51 -3.36
N ASP A 246 -5.46 -1.16 -2.18
CA ASP A 246 -5.93 -1.71 -0.90
C ASP A 246 -7.34 -1.22 -0.57
N SER A 247 -7.57 0.10 -0.59
CA SER A 247 -8.90 0.67 -0.35
C SER A 247 -9.94 0.18 -1.35
N TYR A 248 -9.56 -0.04 -2.61
CA TYR A 248 -10.43 -0.62 -3.63
C TYR A 248 -10.85 -2.05 -3.28
N GLY A 249 -9.94 -2.88 -2.78
CA GLY A 249 -10.27 -4.23 -2.35
C GLY A 249 -11.19 -4.26 -1.14
N LEU A 250 -10.99 -3.38 -0.16
CA LEU A 250 -11.93 -3.19 0.94
C LEU A 250 -13.30 -2.74 0.45
N PHE A 251 -13.35 -1.78 -0.47
CA PHE A 251 -14.60 -1.31 -1.07
C PHE A 251 -15.34 -2.46 -1.78
N ARG A 252 -14.63 -3.29 -2.56
CA ARG A 252 -15.23 -4.46 -3.21
C ARG A 252 -15.77 -5.48 -2.20
N GLY A 253 -15.05 -5.71 -1.10
CA GLY A 253 -15.51 -6.58 -0.01
C GLY A 253 -16.77 -6.05 0.69
N LEU A 254 -16.81 -4.74 0.94
CA LEU A 254 -17.96 -4.06 1.54
C LEU A 254 -19.21 -4.22 0.66
N ILE A 255 -19.11 -3.88 -0.64
CA ILE A 255 -20.23 -4.02 -1.58
C ILE A 255 -20.68 -5.48 -1.68
N GLY A 256 -19.75 -6.43 -1.77
CA GLY A 256 -20.10 -7.86 -1.81
C GLY A 256 -20.85 -8.34 -0.55
N THR A 257 -20.53 -7.77 0.61
CA THR A 257 -21.24 -8.08 1.87
C THR A 257 -22.64 -7.46 1.86
N LEU A 258 -22.78 -6.22 1.41
CA LEU A 258 -24.08 -5.55 1.30
C LEU A 258 -25.01 -6.27 0.33
N ASP A 259 -24.50 -6.72 -0.81
CA ASP A 259 -25.26 -7.49 -1.79
C ASP A 259 -25.70 -8.87 -1.25
N SER A 260 -24.92 -9.48 -0.34
CA SER A 260 -25.26 -10.75 0.30
C SER A 260 -26.29 -10.65 1.42
N VAL A 261 -26.48 -9.46 2.00
CA VAL A 261 -27.45 -9.17 3.07
C VAL A 261 -28.80 -8.71 2.49
N ALA A 262 -28.84 -8.31 1.22
CA ALA A 262 -30.05 -7.87 0.52
C ALA A 262 -30.80 -9.04 -0.17
N VAL A 263 -31.17 -10.09 0.59
CA VAL A 263 -32.07 -11.19 0.17
C VAL A 263 -33.22 -11.33 1.15
#